data_AF-A0A419B1Z9-F1
#
_entry.id   AF-A0A419B1Z9-F1
#
_cell.length_a   1.000
_cell.length_b   1.000
_cell.length_c   1.000
_cell.angle_alpha   90.00
_cell.angle_beta   90.00
_cell.angle_gamma   90.00
#
_symmetry.space_group_name_H-M   'P 1'
#
loop_
_entity.id
_entity.type
_entity.pdbx_description
1 polymer ?
#
loop_
_entity_poly.entity_id
_entity_poly.type
_entity_poly.pdbx_seq_one_letter_code
_entity_poly.pdbx_strand_id
1 'polypeptide(L)'
;MSAHLFISANSLSGPKALGAFLRALRERTTPEMVGLPASGRRRTSGLRREELAQIARISTTWYTWLEQGRDVSASASALLRVSQALKLEPAEHDYLFSLAGVKDPQKQNRATPPDAQIAASLHHITCPAYLLDGSWNMLAWNAPSEQLFAGWLGNDPEPNLLRFMFLNPLARSLVVNWPERAKRVVAEFRAESSHYAPTDAVRQIVMLLCEESREFNLWWSQQAVTAREGGERRFHHPSLGDIAYHQQTFHPAVQSEFKLVMLIAQ
;
A
#
# COMPACT_ATOMS: atom_id res chain seq x y z
N MET A 1 -32.06 -4.19 -35.59
CA MET A 1 -30.68 -4.60 -35.91
C MET A 1 -29.80 -4.15 -34.77
N SER A 2 -29.35 -5.10 -33.95
CA SER A 2 -28.64 -4.86 -32.69
C SER A 2 -27.25 -4.29 -32.94
N ALA A 3 -26.94 -3.18 -32.28
CA ALA A 3 -25.62 -2.61 -32.20
C ALA A 3 -24.79 -3.39 -31.15
N HIS A 4 -23.85 -4.21 -31.62
CA HIS A 4 -22.81 -4.76 -30.77
C HIS A 4 -21.84 -3.62 -30.39
N LEU A 5 -22.00 -3.09 -29.16
CA LEU A 5 -20.98 -2.31 -28.48
C LEU A 5 -19.78 -3.21 -28.21
N PHE A 6 -18.75 -3.11 -29.06
CA PHE A 6 -17.43 -3.64 -28.75
C PHE A 6 -16.83 -2.81 -27.60
N ILE A 7 -16.93 -3.32 -26.39
CA ILE A 7 -16.07 -2.93 -25.27
C ILE A 7 -14.65 -3.37 -25.68
N SER A 8 -13.86 -2.47 -26.28
CA SER A 8 -12.47 -2.79 -26.62
C SER A 8 -11.70 -3.03 -25.32
N ALA A 9 -10.85 -4.07 -25.24
CA ALA A 9 -10.05 -4.42 -24.05
C ALA A 9 -9.26 -3.25 -23.41
N ASN A 10 -9.02 -2.16 -24.15
CA ASN A 10 -8.48 -0.88 -23.65
C ASN A 10 -9.39 -0.10 -22.68
N SER A 11 -10.60 -0.59 -22.37
CA SER A 11 -11.56 0.08 -21.48
C SER A 11 -11.53 -0.40 -20.03
N LEU A 12 -10.69 -1.39 -19.69
CA LEU A 12 -10.71 -2.04 -18.38
C LEU A 12 -9.64 -1.49 -17.41
N SER A 13 -8.60 -0.82 -17.90
CA SER A 13 -7.55 -0.21 -17.08
C SER A 13 -6.80 0.90 -17.83
N GLY A 14 -6.01 1.69 -17.10
CA GLY A 14 -5.14 2.72 -17.66
C GLY A 14 -5.82 4.07 -17.97
N PRO A 15 -5.09 5.03 -18.59
CA PRO A 15 -5.53 6.42 -18.72
C PRO A 15 -6.90 6.60 -19.38
N LYS A 16 -7.23 5.78 -20.39
CA LYS A 16 -8.54 5.85 -21.08
C LYS A 16 -9.70 5.39 -20.19
N ALA A 17 -9.52 4.32 -19.43
CA ALA A 17 -10.52 3.84 -18.48
C ALA A 17 -10.73 4.85 -17.35
N LEU A 18 -9.65 5.43 -16.82
CA LEU A 18 -9.70 6.52 -15.84
C LEU A 18 -10.47 7.74 -16.37
N GLY A 19 -10.14 8.18 -17.59
CA GLY A 19 -10.81 9.33 -18.20
C GLY A 19 -12.30 9.10 -18.45
N ALA A 20 -12.67 7.91 -18.92
CA ALA A 20 -14.07 7.53 -19.10
C ALA A 20 -14.84 7.48 -17.77
N PHE A 21 -14.24 6.92 -16.72
CA PHE A 21 -14.83 6.85 -15.38
C PHE A 21 -15.08 8.26 -14.80
N LEU A 22 -14.07 9.13 -14.84
CA LEU A 22 -14.18 10.52 -14.37
C LEU A 22 -15.24 11.31 -15.13
N ARG A 23 -15.30 11.13 -16.46
CA ARG A 23 -16.32 11.76 -17.30
C ARG A 23 -17.73 11.33 -16.90
N ALA A 24 -17.95 10.03 -16.70
CA ALA A 24 -19.25 9.50 -16.29
C ALA A 24 -19.68 10.06 -14.93
N LEU A 25 -18.77 10.12 -13.96
CA LEU A 25 -19.04 10.70 -12.64
C LEU A 25 -19.36 12.19 -12.74
N ARG A 26 -18.56 12.97 -13.47
CA ARG A 26 -18.80 14.41 -13.65
C ARG A 26 -20.15 14.70 -14.30
N GLU A 27 -20.52 13.94 -15.34
CA GLU A 27 -21.77 14.12 -16.05
C GLU A 27 -23.00 13.69 -15.22
N ARG A 28 -22.81 12.82 -14.22
CA ARG A 28 -23.84 12.39 -13.26
C ARG A 28 -23.98 13.35 -12.07
N THR A 29 -22.90 13.96 -11.59
CA THR A 29 -22.92 14.89 -10.45
C THR A 29 -23.59 16.20 -10.85
N THR A 30 -24.65 16.60 -10.15
CA THR A 30 -25.33 17.87 -10.41
C THR A 30 -24.62 19.04 -9.71
N PRO A 31 -24.76 20.28 -10.21
CA PRO A 31 -24.21 21.48 -9.56
C PRO A 31 -24.67 21.62 -8.11
N GLU A 32 -25.92 21.30 -7.82
CA GLU A 32 -26.53 21.44 -6.49
C GLU A 32 -25.90 20.47 -5.49
N MET A 33 -25.56 19.25 -5.93
CA MET A 33 -24.87 18.27 -5.09
C MET A 33 -23.54 18.80 -4.55
N VAL A 34 -22.89 19.72 -5.26
CA VAL A 34 -21.58 20.30 -4.88
C VAL A 34 -21.69 21.76 -4.42
N GLY A 35 -22.91 22.25 -4.16
CA GLY A 35 -23.17 23.58 -3.62
C GLY A 35 -23.08 24.72 -4.64
N LEU A 36 -23.09 24.41 -5.95
CA LEU A 36 -23.21 25.41 -7.00
C LEU A 36 -24.69 25.71 -7.31
N PRO A 37 -25.03 26.96 -7.63
CA PRO A 37 -26.40 27.31 -7.99
C PRO A 37 -26.82 26.66 -9.31
N ALA A 38 -28.10 26.30 -9.40
CA ALA A 38 -28.76 25.88 -10.63
C ALA A 38 -28.83 27.03 -11.65
N SER A 39 -27.71 27.44 -12.24
CA SER A 39 -27.66 28.54 -13.20
C SER A 39 -28.32 28.16 -14.54
N GLY A 40 -29.51 28.71 -14.80
CA GLY A 40 -30.12 28.92 -16.12
C GLY A 40 -30.25 27.71 -17.07
N ARG A 41 -30.56 27.99 -18.34
CA ARG A 41 -30.76 26.99 -19.41
C ARG A 41 -29.42 26.34 -19.80
N ARG A 42 -29.00 25.30 -19.07
CA ARG A 42 -27.76 24.55 -19.32
C ARG A 42 -27.93 23.51 -20.43
N ARG A 43 -26.89 23.30 -21.23
CA ARG A 43 -26.80 22.24 -22.27
C ARG A 43 -26.40 20.87 -21.71
N THR A 44 -25.82 20.83 -20.51
CA THR A 44 -25.35 19.62 -19.83
C THR A 44 -25.99 19.56 -18.46
N SER A 45 -26.54 18.41 -18.07
CA SER A 45 -27.20 18.19 -16.76
C SER A 45 -26.21 18.11 -15.60
N GLY A 46 -25.02 17.55 -15.84
CA GLY A 46 -23.95 17.45 -14.84
C GLY A 46 -22.98 18.61 -14.83
N LEU A 47 -21.92 18.48 -14.02
CA LEU A 47 -20.85 19.46 -13.88
C LEU A 47 -20.10 19.69 -15.19
N ARG A 48 -19.70 20.94 -15.45
CA ARG A 48 -18.72 21.27 -16.50
C ARG A 48 -17.30 20.96 -16.02
N ARG A 49 -16.36 20.85 -16.96
CA ARG A 49 -14.95 20.61 -16.62
C ARG A 49 -14.38 21.75 -15.79
N GLU A 50 -14.74 22.98 -16.13
CA GLU A 50 -14.33 24.19 -15.44
C GLU A 50 -14.86 24.22 -14.00
N GLU A 51 -16.14 23.85 -13.81
CA GLU A 51 -16.78 23.81 -12.50
C GLU A 51 -16.09 22.79 -11.59
N LEU A 52 -15.85 21.57 -12.09
CA LEU A 52 -15.15 20.56 -11.29
C LEU A 52 -13.70 20.97 -11.00
N ALA A 53 -12.98 21.48 -12.01
CA ALA A 53 -11.60 21.90 -11.84
C ALA A 53 -11.46 23.01 -10.80
N GLN A 54 -12.41 23.94 -10.77
CA GLN A 54 -12.49 24.99 -9.77
C GLN A 54 -12.71 24.43 -8.36
N ILE A 55 -13.67 23.51 -8.17
CA ILE A 55 -13.95 22.90 -6.87
C ILE A 55 -12.74 22.08 -6.38
N ALA A 56 -12.15 21.27 -7.26
CA ALA A 56 -10.98 20.45 -6.96
C ALA A 56 -9.67 21.24 -6.88
N ARG A 57 -9.69 22.55 -7.15
CA ARG A 57 -8.51 23.44 -7.17
C ARG A 57 -7.37 22.88 -8.05
N ILE A 58 -7.72 22.53 -9.28
CA ILE A 58 -6.83 21.99 -10.31
C ILE A 58 -6.98 22.77 -11.62
N SER A 59 -6.04 22.61 -12.54
CA SER A 59 -6.14 23.20 -13.88
C SER A 59 -7.26 22.52 -14.69
N THR A 60 -8.14 23.32 -15.30
CA THR A 60 -9.14 22.84 -16.27
C THR A 60 -8.49 22.10 -17.43
N THR A 61 -7.35 22.60 -17.93
CA THR A 61 -6.60 21.97 -19.03
C THR A 61 -6.09 20.59 -18.62
N TRP A 62 -5.51 20.48 -17.43
CA TRP A 62 -5.04 19.20 -16.89
C TRP A 62 -6.20 18.20 -16.73
N TYR A 63 -7.31 18.64 -16.14
CA TYR A 63 -8.49 17.77 -15.99
C TYR A 63 -9.07 17.32 -17.34
N THR A 64 -9.03 18.20 -18.34
CA THR A 64 -9.45 17.88 -19.71
C THR A 64 -8.57 16.79 -20.32
N TRP A 65 -7.25 16.86 -20.15
CA TRP A 65 -6.32 15.83 -20.62
C TRP A 65 -6.52 14.50 -19.91
N LEU A 66 -6.80 14.54 -18.61
CA LEU A 66 -7.11 13.37 -17.81
C LEU A 66 -8.39 12.66 -18.33
N GLU A 67 -9.48 13.40 -18.56
CA GLU A 67 -10.71 12.84 -19.14
C GLU A 67 -10.52 12.30 -20.56
N GLN A 68 -9.61 12.89 -21.34
CA GLN A 68 -9.26 12.40 -22.69
C GLN A 68 -8.41 11.13 -22.67
N GLY A 69 -7.96 10.68 -21.50
CA GLY A 69 -7.09 9.53 -21.34
C GLY A 69 -5.70 9.74 -21.92
N ARG A 70 -5.21 11.00 -21.90
CA ARG A 70 -3.81 11.28 -22.23
C ARG A 70 -2.91 10.75 -21.12
N ASP A 71 -1.68 10.44 -21.47
CA ASP A 71 -0.66 10.07 -20.50
C ASP A 71 -0.20 11.33 -19.74
N VAL A 72 -0.88 11.62 -18.63
CA VAL A 72 -0.57 12.74 -17.73
C VAL A 72 -0.39 12.19 -16.33
N SER A 73 0.65 12.64 -15.63
CA SER A 73 0.84 12.27 -14.24
C SER A 73 -0.30 12.82 -13.38
N ALA A 74 -0.98 11.93 -12.66
CA ALA A 74 -2.00 12.27 -11.69
C ALA A 74 -1.48 11.98 -10.28
N SER A 75 -1.15 13.03 -9.53
CA SER A 75 -0.71 12.86 -8.16
C SER A 75 -1.85 12.37 -7.27
N ALA A 76 -1.53 11.61 -6.23
CA ALA A 76 -2.48 11.15 -5.22
C ALA A 76 -3.30 12.31 -4.62
N SER A 77 -2.66 13.45 -4.38
CA SER A 77 -3.34 14.64 -3.84
C SER A 77 -4.30 15.30 -4.83
N ALA A 78 -4.00 15.27 -6.13
CA ALA A 78 -4.91 15.76 -7.16
C ALA A 78 -6.13 14.83 -7.30
N LEU A 79 -5.91 13.51 -7.32
CA LEU A 79 -6.98 12.51 -7.36
C LEU A 79 -7.88 12.61 -6.13
N LEU A 80 -7.30 12.82 -4.95
CA LEU A 80 -8.08 13.02 -3.72
C LEU A 80 -9.01 14.24 -3.82
N ARG A 81 -8.50 15.38 -4.30
CA ARG A 81 -9.32 16.58 -4.50
C ARG A 81 -10.42 16.36 -5.55
N VAL A 82 -10.15 15.63 -6.62
CA VAL A 82 -11.16 15.24 -7.62
C VAL A 82 -12.24 14.36 -6.97
N SER A 83 -11.83 13.37 -6.18
CA SER A 83 -12.76 12.48 -5.47
C SER A 83 -13.66 13.25 -4.50
N GLN A 84 -13.10 14.20 -3.75
CA GLN A 84 -13.86 15.07 -2.84
C GLN A 84 -14.82 16.00 -3.60
N ALA A 85 -14.35 16.59 -4.70
CA ALA A 85 -15.15 17.49 -5.52
C ALA A 85 -16.35 16.76 -6.18
N LEU A 86 -16.18 15.50 -6.55
CA LEU A 86 -17.26 14.65 -7.09
C LEU A 86 -18.13 14.00 -6.00
N LYS A 87 -17.75 14.13 -4.72
CA LYS A 87 -18.39 13.45 -3.58
C LYS A 87 -18.51 11.94 -3.81
N LEU A 88 -17.42 11.31 -4.25
CA LEU A 88 -17.42 9.87 -4.53
C LEU A 88 -17.71 9.06 -3.27
N GLU A 89 -18.54 8.04 -3.42
CA GLU A 89 -18.74 7.01 -2.41
C GLU A 89 -17.45 6.18 -2.22
N PRO A 90 -17.26 5.50 -1.08
CA PRO A 90 -16.02 4.76 -0.78
C PRO A 90 -15.57 3.80 -1.89
N ALA A 91 -16.50 3.07 -2.52
CA ALA A 91 -16.18 2.14 -3.60
C ALA A 91 -15.73 2.87 -4.89
N GLU A 92 -16.32 4.02 -5.20
CA GLU A 92 -15.95 4.83 -6.37
C GLU A 92 -14.60 5.52 -6.15
N HIS A 93 -14.33 5.96 -4.92
CA HIS A 93 -13.03 6.47 -4.49
C HIS A 93 -11.94 5.40 -4.69
N ASP A 94 -12.14 4.18 -4.19
CA ASP A 94 -11.18 3.09 -4.34
C ASP A 94 -10.92 2.75 -5.81
N TYR A 95 -11.99 2.70 -6.61
CA TYR A 95 -11.87 2.41 -8.03
C TYR A 95 -11.13 3.52 -8.79
N LEU A 96 -11.30 4.80 -8.42
CA LEU A 96 -10.54 5.92 -8.98
C LEU A 96 -9.03 5.71 -8.83
N PHE A 97 -8.58 5.41 -7.60
CA PHE A 97 -7.17 5.20 -7.30
C PHE A 97 -6.63 3.93 -7.98
N SER A 98 -7.42 2.86 -8.04
CA SER A 98 -7.10 1.65 -8.79
C SER A 98 -6.89 1.92 -10.29
N LEU A 99 -7.79 2.67 -10.93
CA LEU A 99 -7.69 3.01 -12.35
C LEU A 99 -6.48 3.91 -12.66
N ALA A 100 -6.13 4.79 -11.73
CA ALA A 100 -4.97 5.66 -11.86
C ALA A 100 -3.63 4.93 -11.58
N GLY A 101 -3.67 3.73 -11.01
CA GLY A 101 -2.45 3.03 -10.56
C GLY A 101 -1.73 3.77 -9.43
N VAL A 102 -2.45 4.57 -8.65
CA VAL A 102 -1.93 5.37 -7.53
C VAL A 102 -2.57 4.86 -6.25
N LYS A 103 -1.81 4.65 -5.16
CA LYS A 103 -2.43 4.27 -3.88
C LYS A 103 -3.00 5.49 -3.14
N ASP A 104 -4.12 5.28 -2.47
CA ASP A 104 -4.82 6.30 -1.70
C ASP A 104 -4.06 6.74 -0.44
N PRO A 105 -3.73 8.03 -0.27
CA PRO A 105 -3.07 8.55 0.93
C PRO A 105 -3.98 8.55 2.18
N GLN A 106 -5.32 8.57 2.04
CA GLN A 106 -6.22 8.53 3.19
C GLN A 106 -6.26 7.16 3.86
N LYS A 107 -6.20 6.08 3.08
CA LYS A 107 -6.04 4.72 3.60
C LYS A 107 -4.66 4.45 4.23
N GLN A 108 -3.63 5.24 3.90
CA GLN A 108 -2.29 5.07 4.46
C GLN A 108 -2.11 5.64 5.87
N ASN A 109 -2.96 6.62 6.27
CA ASN A 109 -2.82 7.31 7.57
C ASN A 109 -3.71 6.73 8.68
N ARG A 110 -4.54 5.74 8.39
CA ARG A 110 -5.38 5.11 9.40
C ARG A 110 -4.66 3.86 9.89
N ALA A 111 -4.04 3.95 11.07
CA ALA A 111 -3.65 2.79 11.87
C ALA A 111 -4.92 2.04 12.29
N THR A 112 -5.53 1.37 11.32
CA THR A 112 -6.69 0.52 11.55
C THR A 112 -6.13 -0.81 12.02
N PRO A 113 -6.63 -1.41 13.10
CA PRO A 113 -6.24 -2.78 13.42
C PRO A 113 -6.63 -3.71 12.26
N PRO A 114 -5.91 -4.85 12.09
CA PRO A 114 -6.36 -5.87 11.16
C PRO A 114 -7.77 -6.33 11.55
N ASP A 115 -8.61 -6.53 10.54
CA ASP A 115 -9.93 -7.12 10.73
C ASP A 115 -9.79 -8.44 11.51
N ALA A 116 -10.68 -8.64 12.47
CA ALA A 116 -10.59 -9.79 13.39
C ALA A 116 -10.66 -11.14 12.63
N GLN A 117 -11.39 -11.21 11.50
CA GLN A 117 -11.45 -12.42 10.68
C GLN A 117 -10.15 -12.63 9.90
N ILE A 118 -9.52 -11.55 9.43
CA ILE A 118 -8.19 -11.64 8.78
C ILE A 118 -7.16 -12.14 9.80
N ALA A 119 -7.13 -11.58 11.01
CA ALA A 119 -6.25 -12.04 12.07
C ALA A 119 -6.54 -13.52 12.44
N ALA A 120 -7.80 -13.89 12.62
CA ALA A 120 -8.20 -15.25 12.96
C ALA A 120 -7.83 -16.27 11.86
N SER A 121 -7.82 -15.86 10.60
CA SER A 121 -7.45 -16.73 9.47
C SER A 121 -6.02 -17.29 9.58
N LEU A 122 -5.11 -16.58 10.26
CA LEU A 122 -3.74 -17.04 10.52
C LEU A 122 -3.70 -18.36 11.28
N HIS A 123 -4.68 -18.63 12.16
CA HIS A 123 -4.75 -19.87 12.93
C HIS A 123 -5.01 -21.12 12.06
N HIS A 124 -5.50 -20.93 10.83
CA HIS A 124 -5.69 -22.02 9.87
C HIS A 124 -4.46 -22.27 8.98
N ILE A 125 -3.43 -21.42 9.07
CA ILE A 125 -2.19 -21.57 8.32
C ILE A 125 -1.21 -22.40 9.16
N THR A 126 -0.71 -23.49 8.60
CA THR A 126 0.16 -24.47 9.29
C THR A 126 1.64 -24.09 9.29
N CYS A 127 2.09 -23.30 8.31
CA CYS A 127 3.45 -22.77 8.27
C CYS A 127 3.55 -21.42 9.01
N PRO A 128 4.75 -20.91 9.35
CA PRO A 128 4.88 -19.57 9.95
C PRO A 128 4.21 -18.51 9.08
N ALA A 129 3.25 -17.80 9.66
CA ALA A 129 2.50 -16.75 9.00
C ALA A 129 2.21 -15.56 9.92
N TYR A 130 2.33 -14.35 9.37
CA TYR A 130 2.12 -13.10 10.11
C TYR A 130 1.67 -11.95 9.20
N LEU A 131 0.98 -10.98 9.79
CA LEU A 131 0.54 -9.74 9.14
C LEU A 131 1.52 -8.61 9.45
N LEU A 132 1.90 -7.85 8.41
CA LEU A 132 2.71 -6.65 8.53
C LEU A 132 1.97 -5.41 8.03
N ASP A 133 2.19 -4.27 8.67
CA ASP A 133 1.84 -2.96 8.11
C ASP A 133 2.94 -2.36 7.21
N GLY A 134 2.73 -1.11 6.80
CA GLY A 134 3.68 -0.32 6.02
C GLY A 134 5.01 -0.03 6.72
N SER A 135 5.03 -0.01 8.06
CA SER A 135 6.21 0.20 8.90
C SER A 135 6.85 -1.12 9.37
N TRP A 136 6.31 -2.25 8.91
CA TRP A 136 6.72 -3.62 9.27
C TRP A 136 6.49 -3.95 10.76
N ASN A 137 5.48 -3.34 11.37
CA ASN A 137 4.92 -3.82 12.63
C ASN A 137 4.21 -5.15 12.36
N MET A 138 4.45 -6.15 13.22
CA MET A 138 3.75 -7.43 13.20
C MET A 138 2.42 -7.25 13.93
N LEU A 139 1.32 -7.18 13.18
CA LEU A 139 0.00 -6.87 13.71
C LEU A 139 -0.72 -8.12 14.27
N ALA A 140 -0.43 -9.28 13.69
CA ALA A 140 -0.92 -10.59 14.12
C ALA A 140 0.00 -11.68 13.57
N TRP A 141 0.04 -12.83 14.24
CA TRP A 141 0.89 -13.96 13.87
C TRP A 141 0.27 -15.28 14.36
N ASN A 142 0.70 -16.41 13.78
CA ASN A 142 0.31 -17.74 14.25
C ASN A 142 1.38 -18.38 15.15
N ALA A 143 1.02 -19.50 15.78
CA ALA A 143 1.90 -20.23 16.69
C ALA A 143 3.22 -20.69 16.03
N PRO A 144 3.26 -21.18 14.77
CA PRO A 144 4.52 -21.47 14.08
C PRO A 144 5.44 -20.23 13.92
N SER A 145 4.89 -19.04 13.72
CA SER A 145 5.71 -17.80 13.74
C SER A 145 6.24 -17.46 15.12
N GLU A 146 5.44 -17.63 16.16
CA GLU A 146 5.89 -17.43 17.54
C GLU A 146 7.00 -18.40 17.91
N GLN A 147 6.90 -19.66 17.47
CA GLN A 147 7.96 -20.65 17.64
C GLN A 147 9.22 -20.25 16.87
N LEU A 148 9.11 -19.86 15.59
CA LEU A 148 10.27 -19.46 14.77
C LEU A 148 11.02 -18.26 15.36
N PHE A 149 10.29 -17.30 15.92
CA PHE A 149 10.81 -16.08 16.52
C PHE A 149 10.81 -16.14 18.05
N ALA A 150 10.95 -17.34 18.62
CA ALA A 150 10.88 -17.58 20.05
C ALA A 150 11.88 -16.71 20.82
N GLY A 151 11.42 -16.17 21.95
CA GLY A 151 12.20 -15.24 22.77
C GLY A 151 12.03 -13.77 22.38
N TRP A 152 11.47 -13.48 21.20
CA TRP A 152 11.10 -12.12 20.79
C TRP A 152 9.59 -11.98 20.57
N LEU A 153 9.04 -12.73 19.62
CA LEU A 153 7.62 -12.63 19.28
C LEU A 153 6.78 -13.16 20.44
N GLY A 154 5.75 -12.40 20.85
CA GLY A 154 4.95 -12.67 22.06
C GLY A 154 5.48 -12.00 23.34
N ASN A 155 6.78 -11.69 23.42
CA ASN A 155 7.39 -10.97 24.55
C ASN A 155 7.45 -9.46 24.33
N ASP A 156 7.61 -9.04 23.08
CA ASP A 156 7.57 -7.63 22.67
C ASP A 156 6.10 -7.19 22.51
N PRO A 157 5.62 -6.17 23.24
CA PRO A 157 4.25 -5.68 23.10
C PRO A 157 3.99 -4.98 21.76
N GLU A 158 5.04 -4.56 21.06
CA GLU A 158 4.96 -3.87 19.77
C GLU A 158 5.96 -4.48 18.76
N PRO A 159 5.83 -5.77 18.41
CA PRO A 159 6.84 -6.44 17.60
C PRO A 159 6.98 -5.76 16.23
N ASN A 160 8.18 -5.28 15.91
CA ASN A 160 8.53 -4.70 14.61
C ASN A 160 9.74 -5.43 14.01
N LEU A 161 9.63 -5.88 12.76
CA LEU A 161 10.69 -6.67 12.12
C LEU A 161 11.99 -5.90 11.91
N LEU A 162 11.94 -4.58 11.70
CA LEU A 162 13.14 -3.78 11.57
C LEU A 162 13.82 -3.63 12.94
N ARG A 163 13.07 -3.35 14.00
CA ARG A 163 13.63 -3.33 15.37
C ARG A 163 14.23 -4.69 15.74
N PHE A 164 13.56 -5.79 15.42
CA PHE A 164 14.12 -7.12 15.61
C PHE A 164 15.44 -7.29 14.86
N MET A 165 15.45 -7.03 13.54
CA MET A 165 16.62 -7.25 12.69
C MET A 165 17.84 -6.44 13.13
N PHE A 166 17.65 -5.21 13.63
CA PHE A 166 18.76 -4.26 13.85
C PHE A 166 19.10 -4.00 15.33
N LEU A 167 18.14 -4.17 16.24
CA LEU A 167 18.30 -3.83 17.66
C LEU A 167 18.23 -5.05 18.58
N ASN A 168 17.57 -6.14 18.16
CA ASN A 168 17.48 -7.34 18.98
C ASN A 168 18.68 -8.28 18.73
N PRO A 169 19.42 -8.68 19.77
CA PRO A 169 20.58 -9.57 19.62
C PRO A 169 20.23 -10.95 19.04
N LEU A 170 18.99 -11.43 19.25
CA LEU A 170 18.51 -12.70 18.69
C LEU A 170 18.55 -12.73 17.17
N ALA A 171 18.38 -11.59 16.49
CA ALA A 171 18.43 -11.57 15.04
C ALA A 171 19.79 -11.99 14.49
N ARG A 172 20.89 -11.66 15.19
CA ARG A 172 22.25 -11.98 14.75
C ARG A 172 22.58 -13.47 14.89
N SER A 173 21.98 -14.15 15.87
CA SER A 173 22.15 -15.59 16.04
C SER A 173 21.15 -16.40 15.23
N LEU A 174 19.92 -15.91 15.09
CA LEU A 174 18.84 -16.62 14.40
C LEU A 174 18.95 -16.52 12.86
N VAL A 175 19.34 -15.38 12.31
CA VAL A 175 19.33 -15.16 10.85
C VAL A 175 20.66 -15.60 10.24
N VAL A 176 20.60 -16.59 9.34
CA VAL A 176 21.79 -17.04 8.58
C VAL A 176 22.30 -15.90 7.71
N ASN A 177 23.62 -15.67 7.70
CA ASN A 177 24.26 -14.58 6.98
C ASN A 177 23.62 -13.21 7.27
N TRP A 178 23.34 -12.93 8.55
CA TRP A 178 22.68 -11.70 9.00
C TRP A 178 23.16 -10.42 8.28
N PRO A 179 24.47 -10.15 8.07
CA PRO A 179 24.89 -8.91 7.39
C PRO A 179 24.32 -8.76 5.97
N GLU A 180 24.30 -9.83 5.19
CA GLU A 180 23.75 -9.81 3.82
C GLU A 180 22.22 -9.65 3.86
N ARG A 181 21.56 -10.38 4.75
CA ARG A 181 20.10 -10.33 4.87
C ARG A 181 19.63 -8.96 5.36
N ALA A 182 20.29 -8.40 6.38
CA ALA A 182 19.95 -7.11 6.96
C ALA A 182 20.18 -5.97 5.94
N LYS A 183 21.28 -6.00 5.19
CA LYS A 183 21.49 -5.08 4.05
C LYS A 183 20.36 -5.15 3.03
N ARG A 184 19.93 -6.36 2.68
CA ARG A 184 18.80 -6.56 1.75
C ARG A 184 17.48 -6.04 2.33
N VAL A 185 17.23 -6.26 3.62
CA VAL A 185 16.04 -5.74 4.32
C VAL A 185 15.96 -4.21 4.22
N VAL A 186 17.08 -3.50 4.36
CA VAL A 186 17.10 -2.03 4.17
C VAL A 186 16.67 -1.63 2.76
N ALA A 187 17.21 -2.29 1.74
CA ALA A 187 16.86 -2.00 0.35
C ALA A 187 15.41 -2.33 0.01
N GLU A 188 14.88 -3.43 0.55
CA GLU A 188 13.47 -3.85 0.44
C GLU A 188 12.54 -2.84 1.12
N PHE A 189 12.87 -2.43 2.35
CA PHE A 189 12.06 -1.46 3.10
C PHE A 189 12.07 -0.08 2.42
N ARG A 190 13.21 0.36 1.88
CA ARG A 190 13.29 1.60 1.09
C ARG A 190 12.42 1.53 -0.15
N ALA A 191 12.47 0.43 -0.90
CA ALA A 191 11.64 0.25 -2.10
C ALA A 191 10.14 0.30 -1.75
N GLU A 192 9.74 -0.37 -0.68
CA GLU A 192 8.34 -0.36 -0.24
C GLU A 192 7.87 1.02 0.25
N SER A 193 8.73 1.78 0.93
CA SER A 193 8.39 3.11 1.47
C SER A 193 8.52 4.26 0.45
N SER A 194 9.35 4.12 -0.59
CA SER A 194 9.60 5.16 -1.60
C SER A 194 8.44 5.42 -2.55
N HIS A 195 7.48 4.50 -2.63
CA HIS A 195 6.30 4.64 -3.49
C HIS A 195 5.30 5.66 -2.92
N TYR A 196 5.57 6.25 -1.75
CA TYR A 196 4.68 7.17 -1.03
C TYR A 196 5.45 8.35 -0.42
N ALA A 197 4.74 9.42 -0.08
CA ALA A 197 5.24 10.35 0.92
C ALA A 197 5.33 9.56 2.24
N PRO A 198 6.51 9.44 2.87
CA PRO A 198 6.66 8.55 4.02
C PRO A 198 5.71 9.00 5.14
N THR A 199 4.86 8.08 5.59
CA THR A 199 3.98 8.32 6.74
C THR A 199 4.83 8.68 7.96
N ASP A 200 4.24 9.35 8.95
CA ASP A 200 4.98 9.72 10.16
C ASP A 200 5.57 8.48 10.86
N ALA A 201 4.85 7.35 10.82
CA ALA A 201 5.33 6.07 11.35
C ALA A 201 6.59 5.57 10.64
N VAL A 202 6.64 5.62 9.29
CA VAL A 202 7.83 5.23 8.51
C VAL A 202 9.00 6.18 8.82
N ARG A 203 8.75 7.48 8.93
CA ARG A 203 9.80 8.46 9.27
C ARG A 203 10.36 8.18 10.67
N GLN A 204 9.50 7.94 11.66
CA GLN A 204 9.90 7.66 13.03
C GLN A 204 10.79 6.42 13.12
N ILE A 205 10.40 5.29 12.50
CA ILE A 205 11.21 4.07 12.56
C ILE A 205 12.55 4.23 11.84
N VAL A 206 12.59 4.96 10.71
CA VAL A 206 13.86 5.24 10.01
C VAL A 206 14.79 6.11 10.85
N MET A 207 14.26 7.15 11.50
CA MET A 207 15.06 8.02 12.37
C MET A 207 15.62 7.22 13.55
N LEU A 208 14.76 6.48 14.24
CA LEU A 208 15.15 5.61 15.36
C LEU A 208 16.29 4.66 14.96
N LEU A 209 16.14 3.93 13.85
CA LEU A 209 17.14 2.95 13.43
C LEU A 209 18.42 3.59 12.89
N CYS A 210 18.36 4.77 12.29
CA CYS A 210 19.55 5.53 11.91
C CYS A 210 20.36 5.99 13.13
N GLU A 211 19.69 6.27 14.25
CA GLU A 211 20.31 6.69 15.50
C GLU A 211 20.88 5.48 16.28
N GLU A 212 20.12 4.40 16.39
CA GLU A 212 20.45 3.27 17.28
C GLU A 212 21.22 2.13 16.60
N SER A 213 21.25 2.05 15.27
CA SER A 213 21.98 1.00 14.54
C SER A 213 22.95 1.57 13.51
N ARG A 214 24.25 1.37 13.77
CA ARG A 214 25.32 1.76 12.84
C ARG A 214 25.17 1.06 11.48
N GLU A 215 24.82 -0.22 11.48
CA GLU A 215 24.62 -1.01 10.27
C GLU A 215 23.41 -0.51 9.47
N PHE A 216 22.29 -0.21 10.13
CA PHE A 216 21.12 0.38 9.46
C PHE A 216 21.46 1.73 8.85
N ASN A 217 22.09 2.64 9.61
CA ASN A 217 22.50 3.96 9.13
C ASN A 217 23.40 3.84 7.88
N LEU A 218 24.42 2.97 7.95
CA LEU A 218 25.33 2.72 6.85
C LEU A 218 24.59 2.27 5.59
N TRP A 219 23.74 1.24 5.67
CA TRP A 219 23.05 0.72 4.49
C TRP A 219 21.91 1.62 4.02
N TRP A 220 21.27 2.36 4.93
CA TRP A 220 20.27 3.36 4.57
C TRP A 220 20.93 4.48 3.77
N SER A 221 22.09 4.98 4.19
CA SER A 221 22.84 6.05 3.48
C SER A 221 23.26 5.66 2.06
N GLN A 222 23.42 4.36 1.76
CA GLN A 222 23.78 3.85 0.44
C GLN A 222 22.63 3.95 -0.59
N GLN A 223 21.40 4.26 -0.16
CA GLN A 223 20.24 4.46 -1.05
C GLN A 223 19.95 3.28 -1.99
N ALA A 224 20.40 2.07 -1.63
CA ALA A 224 20.11 0.87 -2.41
C ALA A 224 18.60 0.59 -2.40
N VAL A 225 18.05 0.22 -3.56
CA VAL A 225 16.63 -0.10 -3.75
C VAL A 225 16.55 -1.49 -4.37
N THR A 226 15.73 -2.36 -3.79
CA THR A 226 15.51 -3.71 -4.31
C THR A 226 14.07 -4.11 -4.07
N ALA A 227 13.41 -4.65 -5.08
CA ALA A 227 12.03 -5.13 -4.93
C ALA A 227 11.98 -6.28 -3.91
N ARG A 228 10.93 -6.30 -3.09
CA ARG A 228 10.69 -7.40 -2.14
C ARG A 228 10.01 -8.57 -2.83
N GLU A 229 10.81 -9.35 -3.56
CA GLU A 229 10.35 -10.50 -4.36
C GLU A 229 10.16 -11.78 -3.53
N GLY A 230 10.23 -11.69 -2.20
CA GLY A 230 10.25 -12.86 -1.32
C GLY A 230 11.61 -13.56 -1.37
N GLY A 231 11.61 -14.86 -1.63
CA GLY A 231 12.83 -15.66 -1.72
C GLY A 231 13.08 -16.57 -0.52
N GLU A 232 14.23 -17.23 -0.52
CA GLU A 232 14.64 -18.13 0.55
C GLU A 232 14.92 -17.34 1.86
N ARG A 233 14.56 -17.94 2.99
CA ARG A 233 14.82 -17.45 4.35
C ARG A 233 15.40 -18.60 5.14
N ARG A 234 16.65 -18.44 5.57
CA ARG A 234 17.36 -19.45 6.36
C ARG A 234 17.55 -18.96 7.78
N PHE A 235 17.37 -19.86 8.74
CA PHE A 235 17.46 -19.58 10.16
C PHE A 235 18.28 -20.65 10.89
N HIS A 236 19.10 -20.22 11.85
CA HIS A 236 19.75 -21.08 12.84
C HIS A 236 18.86 -21.14 14.08
N HIS A 237 17.85 -22.01 14.07
CA HIS A 237 16.87 -22.05 15.15
C HIS A 237 17.40 -22.87 16.35
N PRO A 238 17.35 -22.36 17.59
CA PRO A 238 17.96 -23.02 18.75
C PRO A 238 17.49 -24.47 18.98
N SER A 239 16.21 -24.77 18.68
CA SER A 239 15.63 -26.10 18.88
C SER A 239 15.32 -26.87 17.59
N LEU A 240 15.29 -26.21 16.43
CA LEU A 240 14.96 -26.85 15.15
C LEU A 240 16.20 -27.02 14.26
N GLY A 241 17.35 -26.49 14.67
CA GLY A 241 18.56 -26.46 13.87
C GLY A 241 18.44 -25.52 12.67
N ASP A 242 19.18 -25.85 11.62
CA ASP A 242 19.18 -25.07 10.38
C ASP A 242 17.92 -25.36 9.58
N ILE A 243 17.08 -24.34 9.44
CA ILE A 243 15.80 -24.43 8.72
C ILE A 243 15.75 -23.39 7.61
N ALA A 244 15.12 -23.77 6.50
CA ALA A 244 14.94 -22.91 5.34
C ALA A 244 13.47 -22.88 4.92
N TYR A 245 13.02 -21.69 4.55
CA TYR A 245 11.68 -21.44 4.06
C TYR A 245 11.72 -20.62 2.79
N HIS A 246 10.69 -20.74 1.96
CA HIS A 246 10.42 -19.78 0.90
C HIS A 246 9.35 -18.78 1.36
N GLN A 247 9.70 -17.50 1.36
CA GLN A 247 8.78 -16.43 1.69
C GLN A 247 7.81 -16.15 0.54
N GLN A 248 6.51 -16.18 0.83
CA GLN A 248 5.44 -15.69 -0.02
C GLN A 248 4.75 -14.50 0.65
N THR A 249 4.34 -13.50 -0.12
CA THR A 249 3.66 -12.29 0.37
C THR A 249 2.33 -12.12 -0.35
N PHE A 250 1.25 -11.97 0.41
CA PHE A 250 -0.10 -11.75 -0.07
C PHE A 250 -0.67 -10.45 0.50
N HIS A 251 -1.63 -9.84 -0.20
CA HIS A 251 -2.35 -8.68 0.28
C HIS A 251 -3.84 -9.04 0.49
N PRO A 252 -4.39 -8.85 1.69
CA PRO A 252 -5.83 -9.00 1.90
C PRO A 252 -6.59 -8.00 1.03
N ALA A 253 -7.63 -8.46 0.32
CA ALA A 253 -8.34 -7.60 -0.62
C ALA A 253 -9.03 -6.38 0.06
N VAL A 254 -9.53 -6.57 1.29
CA VAL A 254 -10.26 -5.54 2.04
C VAL A 254 -9.31 -4.55 2.75
N GLN A 255 -8.11 -5.02 3.14
CA GLN A 255 -7.08 -4.23 3.84
C GLN A 255 -5.72 -4.42 3.16
N SER A 256 -5.62 -3.99 1.91
CA SER A 256 -4.45 -4.18 1.04
C SER A 256 -3.17 -3.47 1.53
N GLU A 257 -3.31 -2.55 2.49
CA GLU A 257 -2.20 -1.93 3.21
C GLU A 257 -1.43 -2.93 4.07
N PHE A 258 -2.06 -4.03 4.47
CA PHE A 258 -1.40 -5.13 5.18
C PHE A 258 -0.82 -6.15 4.22
N LYS A 259 0.21 -6.83 4.72
CA LYS A 259 0.93 -7.90 4.04
C LYS A 259 0.81 -9.16 4.88
N LEU A 260 0.16 -10.19 4.36
CA LEU A 260 0.28 -11.54 4.89
C LEU A 260 1.57 -12.16 4.36
N VAL A 261 2.50 -12.44 5.26
CA VAL A 261 3.75 -13.14 4.94
C VAL A 261 3.61 -14.58 5.39
N MET A 262 3.92 -15.52 4.50
CA MET A 262 3.98 -16.95 4.79
C MET A 262 5.39 -17.47 4.51
N LEU A 263 5.91 -18.32 5.38
CA LEU A 263 7.20 -18.99 5.23
C LEU A 263 6.97 -20.47 4.97
N ILE A 264 6.99 -20.88 3.71
CA ILE A 264 6.63 -22.25 3.29
C ILE A 264 7.89 -23.12 3.32
N ALA A 265 7.83 -24.25 4.02
CA ALA A 265 8.94 -25.21 4.04
C ALA A 265 9.15 -25.81 2.64
N GLN A 266 10.39 -26.17 2.32
CA GLN A 266 10.71 -26.92 1.11
C GLN A 266 10.21 -28.37 1.21
#